data_AF-A0A175RLB1-F1
#
_entry.id   AF-A0A175RLB1-F1
#
_cell.length_a   1.000
_cell.length_b   1.000
_cell.length_c   1.000
_cell.angle_alpha   90.00
_cell.angle_beta   90.00
_cell.angle_gamma   90.00
#
_symmetry.space_group_name_H-M   'P 1'
#
loop_
_entity.id
_entity.type
_entity.pdbx_description
1 polymer ?
#
loop_
_entity_poly.entity_id
_entity_poly.type
_entity_poly.pdbx_seq_one_letter_code
_entity_poly.pdbx_strand_id
1 'polypeptide(L)'
;MGDYEDIARRAWRRTTWIAIGGFVVGAIVGVFLAGGESALRTLLIVVGLGLSIGGLSGAVSLFTIASRLAPSMQWPVRELDRADRRTVRRAVYSGQPIETNGSDVAHRAADWARGAVVTLPVNLGQFLLLYLGIGGAQLPNIINDDPWASSFARIFFGALVLVAIGLSVSFVRNIRGARRYLAVVGSR
;
A
#
# COMPACT_ATOMS: atom_id res chain seq x y z
N MET A 1 -1.94 22.79 -0.79
CA MET A 1 -1.17 21.57 -0.41
C MET A 1 -1.69 20.94 0.88
N GLY A 2 -2.03 21.73 1.91
CA GLY A 2 -2.61 21.22 3.16
C GLY A 2 -3.85 20.34 3.00
N ASP A 3 -4.75 20.67 2.05
CA ASP A 3 -5.99 19.90 1.86
C ASP A 3 -5.77 18.41 1.54
N TYR A 4 -4.80 18.08 0.68
CA TYR A 4 -4.53 16.68 0.31
C TYR A 4 -3.84 15.91 1.42
N GLU A 5 -2.96 16.54 2.20
CA GLU A 5 -2.33 15.93 3.37
C GLU A 5 -3.34 15.70 4.50
N ASP A 6 -4.27 16.63 4.71
CA ASP A 6 -5.34 16.49 5.70
C ASP A 6 -6.37 15.43 5.29
N ILE A 7 -6.66 15.32 3.99
CA ILE A 7 -7.46 14.22 3.45
C ILE A 7 -6.74 12.88 3.70
N ALA A 8 -5.44 12.79 3.39
CA ALA A 8 -4.66 11.57 3.61
C ALA A 8 -4.54 11.21 5.10
N ARG A 9 -4.39 12.18 6.01
CA ARG A 9 -4.30 11.92 7.45
C ARG A 9 -5.64 11.45 8.04
N ARG A 10 -6.75 12.07 7.62
CA ARG A 10 -8.11 11.62 8.00
C ARG A 10 -8.41 10.24 7.43
N ALA A 11 -8.01 9.99 6.19
CA ALA A 11 -8.08 8.68 5.55
C ALA A 11 -7.42 7.62 6.43
N TRP A 12 -6.16 7.85 6.82
CA TRP A 12 -5.41 6.94 7.66
C TRP A 12 -6.09 6.67 9.00
N ARG A 13 -6.53 7.70 9.73
CA ARG A 13 -7.24 7.51 11.00
C ARG A 13 -8.49 6.64 10.83
N ARG A 14 -9.30 6.92 9.81
CA ARG A 14 -10.52 6.15 9.53
C ARG A 14 -10.19 4.71 9.16
N THR A 15 -9.21 4.49 8.28
CA THR A 15 -8.79 3.15 7.87
C THR A 15 -8.23 2.36 9.04
N THR A 16 -7.45 2.96 9.93
CA THR A 16 -6.96 2.28 11.14
C THR A 16 -8.11 1.75 11.97
N TRP A 17 -9.14 2.57 12.22
CA TRP A 17 -10.33 2.11 12.95
C TRP A 17 -11.11 1.02 12.22
N ILE A 18 -11.26 1.12 10.89
CA ILE A 18 -11.92 0.08 10.09
C ILE A 18 -11.13 -1.23 10.13
N ALA A 19 -9.81 -1.17 9.98
CA ALA A 19 -8.96 -2.35 10.00
C ALA A 19 -8.95 -3.02 11.38
N ILE A 20 -8.91 -2.23 12.46
CA ILE A 20 -9.03 -2.75 13.84
C ILE A 20 -10.41 -3.38 14.05
N GLY A 21 -11.48 -2.70 13.68
CA GLY A 21 -12.85 -3.23 13.81
C GLY A 21 -13.04 -4.52 13.03
N GLY A 22 -12.57 -4.55 11.78
CA GLY A 22 -12.58 -5.75 10.94
C GLY A 22 -11.74 -6.89 11.54
N PHE A 23 -10.57 -6.57 12.12
CA PHE A 23 -9.75 -7.56 12.81
C PHE A 23 -10.47 -8.17 14.01
N VAL A 24 -11.07 -7.34 14.86
CA VAL A 24 -11.83 -7.81 16.04
C VAL A 24 -12.99 -8.70 15.61
N VAL A 25 -13.76 -8.29 14.60
CA VAL A 25 -14.87 -9.11 14.07
C VAL A 25 -14.35 -10.44 13.52
N GLY A 26 -13.27 -10.44 12.74
CA GLY A 26 -12.68 -11.67 12.21
C GLY A 26 -12.12 -12.59 13.28
N ALA A 27 -11.51 -12.04 14.33
CA ALA A 27 -11.02 -12.80 15.46
C ALA A 27 -12.17 -13.46 16.23
N ILE A 28 -13.26 -12.73 16.50
CA ILE A 28 -14.46 -13.27 17.15
C ILE A 28 -15.03 -14.44 16.33
N VAL A 29 -15.21 -14.26 15.03
CA VAL A 29 -15.68 -15.33 14.13
C VAL A 29 -14.73 -16.53 14.16
N GLY A 30 -13.42 -16.28 14.17
CA GLY A 30 -12.42 -17.35 14.26
C GLY A 30 -12.49 -18.15 15.55
N VAL A 31 -12.79 -17.52 16.69
CA VAL A 31 -12.98 -18.23 17.96
C VAL A 31 -14.16 -19.19 17.87
N PHE A 32 -15.27 -18.76 17.26
CA PHE A 32 -16.44 -19.62 17.05
C PHE A 32 -16.16 -20.79 16.11
N LEU A 33 -15.34 -20.58 15.07
CA LEU A 33 -15.02 -21.61 14.08
C LEU A 33 -13.96 -22.62 14.56
N ALA A 34 -13.15 -22.27 15.55
CA ALA A 34 -12.05 -23.11 16.03
C ALA A 34 -12.45 -24.12 17.12
N GLY A 35 -13.75 -24.32 17.37
CA GLY A 35 -14.23 -25.21 18.44
C GLY A 35 -13.71 -26.64 18.29
N GLY A 36 -12.98 -27.13 19.30
CA GLY A 36 -12.44 -28.50 19.35
C GLY A 36 -11.05 -28.69 18.71
N GLU A 37 -10.43 -27.62 18.23
CA GLU A 37 -9.11 -27.66 17.58
C GLU A 37 -7.94 -27.57 18.57
N SER A 38 -6.74 -27.92 18.11
CA SER A 38 -5.51 -27.69 18.89
C SER A 38 -5.25 -26.19 19.10
N ALA A 39 -4.60 -25.83 20.22
CA ALA A 39 -4.33 -24.42 20.57
C ALA A 39 -3.61 -23.63 19.46
N LEU A 40 -2.67 -24.28 18.75
CA LEU A 40 -1.97 -23.68 17.61
C LEU A 40 -2.92 -23.43 16.43
N ARG A 41 -3.81 -24.38 16.12
CA ARG A 41 -4.78 -24.26 15.02
C ARG A 41 -5.84 -23.22 15.33
N THR A 42 -6.35 -23.19 16.56
CA THR A 42 -7.21 -22.12 17.04
C THR A 42 -6.56 -20.75 16.86
N LEU A 43 -5.29 -20.58 17.27
CA LEU A 43 -4.58 -19.32 17.13
C LEU A 43 -4.44 -18.90 15.65
N LEU A 44 -4.08 -19.82 14.76
CA LEU A 44 -3.95 -19.53 13.32
C LEU A 44 -5.30 -19.19 12.66
N ILE A 45 -6.39 -19.84 13.08
CA ILE A 45 -7.75 -19.51 12.62
C ILE A 45 -8.16 -18.11 13.05
N VAL A 46 -8.01 -17.80 14.35
CA VAL A 46 -8.38 -16.50 14.94
C VAL A 46 -7.58 -15.37 14.31
N VAL A 47 -6.25 -15.51 14.28
CA VAL A 47 -5.35 -14.50 13.70
C VAL A 47 -5.56 -14.41 12.20
N GLY A 48 -5.68 -15.53 11.49
CA GLY A 48 -5.90 -15.58 10.05
C GLY A 48 -7.15 -14.82 9.62
N LEU A 49 -8.30 -15.14 10.24
CA LEU A 49 -9.56 -14.47 9.94
C LEU A 49 -9.56 -13.00 10.37
N GLY A 50 -8.97 -12.68 11.52
CA GLY A 50 -8.77 -11.29 11.94
C GLY A 50 -7.97 -10.50 10.90
N LEU A 51 -6.81 -11.00 10.49
CA LEU A 51 -5.97 -10.36 9.48
C LEU A 51 -6.68 -10.26 8.13
N SER A 52 -7.44 -11.28 7.73
CA SER A 52 -8.25 -11.25 6.50
C SER A 52 -9.29 -10.15 6.50
N ILE A 53 -10.18 -10.15 7.48
CA ILE A 53 -11.28 -9.19 7.52
C ILE A 53 -10.75 -7.78 7.77
N GLY A 54 -9.81 -7.60 8.71
CA GLY A 54 -9.18 -6.31 8.99
C GLY A 54 -8.37 -5.77 7.81
N GLY A 55 -7.54 -6.61 7.19
CA GLY A 55 -6.74 -6.25 6.02
C GLY A 55 -7.59 -5.89 4.81
N LEU A 56 -8.57 -6.71 4.45
CA LEU A 56 -9.43 -6.44 3.29
C LEU A 56 -10.32 -5.21 3.49
N SER A 57 -10.94 -5.06 4.67
CA SER A 57 -11.78 -3.89 4.96
C SER A 57 -10.96 -2.59 4.96
N GLY A 58 -9.77 -2.62 5.54
CA GLY A 58 -8.83 -1.50 5.49
C GLY A 58 -8.35 -1.19 4.07
N ALA A 59 -8.04 -2.21 3.27
CA ALA A 59 -7.64 -2.05 1.87
C ALA A 59 -8.77 -1.42 1.03
N VAL A 60 -10.01 -1.89 1.17
CA VAL A 60 -11.17 -1.32 0.48
C VAL A 60 -11.39 0.13 0.89
N SER A 61 -11.23 0.44 2.18
CA SER A 61 -11.32 1.82 2.67
C SER A 61 -10.29 2.73 2.01
N LEU A 62 -9.02 2.33 1.93
CA LEU A 62 -7.99 3.14 1.29
C LEU A 62 -8.14 3.18 -0.22
N PHE A 63 -8.64 2.12 -0.86
CA PHE A 63 -8.86 2.07 -2.30
C PHE A 63 -9.76 3.22 -2.77
N THR A 64 -10.86 3.48 -2.06
CA THR A 64 -11.76 4.60 -2.40
C THR A 64 -11.06 5.96 -2.40
N ILE A 65 -10.06 6.12 -1.53
CA ILE A 65 -9.30 7.37 -1.39
C ILE A 65 -8.17 7.42 -2.42
N ALA A 66 -7.50 6.29 -2.66
CA ALA A 66 -6.53 6.15 -3.73
C ALA A 66 -7.15 6.47 -5.10
N SER A 67 -8.38 6.02 -5.39
CA SER A 67 -9.10 6.37 -6.62
C SER A 67 -9.39 7.86 -6.74
N ARG A 68 -9.74 8.53 -5.63
CA ARG A 68 -9.95 9.99 -5.61
C ARG A 68 -8.66 10.79 -5.77
N LEU A 69 -7.54 10.22 -5.34
CA LEU A 69 -6.21 10.81 -5.47
C LEU A 69 -5.52 10.47 -6.81
N ALA A 70 -6.00 9.46 -7.54
CA ALA A 70 -5.42 9.06 -8.82
C ALA A 70 -5.29 10.22 -9.84
N PRO A 71 -6.26 11.15 -9.96
CA PRO A 71 -6.13 12.32 -10.82
C PRO A 71 -4.91 13.18 -10.49
N SER A 72 -4.56 13.38 -9.21
CA SER A 72 -3.42 14.24 -8.84
C SER A 72 -2.07 13.72 -9.35
N MET A 73 -1.97 12.42 -9.63
CA MET A 73 -0.79 11.79 -10.23
C MET A 73 -0.82 11.78 -11.77
N GLN A 74 -2.00 11.84 -12.38
CA GLN A 74 -2.16 11.73 -13.82
C GLN A 74 -2.19 13.09 -14.52
N TRP A 75 -2.80 14.10 -13.89
CA TRP A 75 -2.97 15.43 -14.47
C TRP A 75 -1.65 16.12 -14.86
N PRO A 76 -0.61 16.14 -14.02
CA PRO A 76 0.64 16.84 -14.37
C PRO A 76 1.35 16.28 -15.59
N VAL A 77 1.14 15.00 -15.90
CA VAL A 77 1.85 14.27 -16.96
C VAL A 77 0.96 13.89 -18.14
N ARG A 78 -0.30 14.32 -18.16
CA ARG A 78 -1.31 13.86 -19.13
C ARG A 78 -1.03 14.29 -20.56
N GLU A 79 -0.46 15.47 -20.76
CA GLU A 79 -0.18 16.04 -22.08
C GLU A 79 1.27 15.80 -22.53
N LEU A 80 2.12 15.31 -21.63
CA LEU A 80 3.50 14.97 -21.96
C LEU A 80 3.55 13.72 -22.85
N ASP A 81 4.51 13.68 -23.76
CA ASP A 81 4.80 12.49 -24.54
C ASP A 81 5.43 11.39 -23.66
N ARG A 82 5.43 10.14 -24.13
CA ARG A 82 5.93 8.98 -23.38
C ARG A 82 7.39 9.15 -22.92
N ALA A 83 8.23 9.80 -23.74
CA ALA A 83 9.62 10.09 -23.40
C ALA A 83 9.69 11.04 -22.19
N ASP A 84 8.98 12.16 -22.24
CA ASP A 84 8.95 13.16 -21.16
C ASP A 84 8.34 12.61 -19.88
N ARG A 85 7.29 11.79 -19.98
CA ARG A 85 6.72 11.08 -18.82
C ARG A 85 7.76 10.18 -18.13
N ARG A 86 8.58 9.47 -18.90
CA ARG A 86 9.65 8.62 -18.34
C ARG A 86 10.73 9.48 -17.68
N THR A 87 11.10 10.60 -18.29
CA THR A 87 12.06 11.56 -17.75
C THR A 87 11.57 12.13 -16.42
N VAL A 88 10.31 12.61 -16.36
CA VAL A 88 9.69 13.12 -15.13
C VAL A 88 9.68 12.05 -14.03
N ARG A 89 9.18 10.84 -14.33
CA ARG A 89 9.14 9.74 -13.35
C ARG A 89 10.53 9.39 -12.84
N ARG A 90 11.52 9.31 -13.74
CA ARG A 90 12.90 8.97 -13.40
C ARG A 90 13.52 10.06 -12.52
N ALA A 91 13.39 11.33 -12.91
CA ALA A 91 13.94 12.47 -12.18
C ALA A 91 13.36 12.57 -10.76
N VAL A 92 12.03 12.46 -10.63
CA VAL A 92 11.36 12.56 -9.33
C VAL A 92 11.68 11.36 -8.43
N TYR A 93 11.70 10.14 -8.95
CA TYR A 93 12.04 8.96 -8.12
C TYR A 93 13.54 8.81 -7.84
N SER A 94 14.42 9.33 -8.68
CA SER A 94 15.85 9.42 -8.37
C SER A 94 16.18 10.57 -7.42
N GLY A 95 15.25 11.53 -7.26
CA GLY A 95 15.49 12.76 -6.50
C GLY A 95 16.47 13.71 -7.19
N GLN A 96 16.67 13.57 -8.50
CA GLN A 96 17.54 14.45 -9.29
C GLN A 96 16.68 15.49 -10.03
N PRO A 97 16.86 16.79 -9.78
CA PRO A 97 16.13 17.84 -10.49
C PRO A 97 16.49 17.83 -11.99
N ILE A 98 15.53 18.20 -12.83
CA ILE A 98 15.77 18.37 -14.26
C ILE A 98 16.60 19.66 -14.43
N GLU A 99 17.74 19.57 -15.13
CA GLU A 99 18.77 20.61 -15.20
C GLU A 99 18.29 21.91 -15.88
N THR A 100 17.33 21.83 -16.79
CA THR A 100 16.67 22.98 -17.41
C THR A 100 15.64 23.60 -16.47
N ASN A 101 16.15 24.31 -15.45
CA ASN A 101 15.35 25.20 -14.60
C ASN A 101 14.51 26.14 -15.50
N GLY A 102 13.18 26.08 -15.35
CA GLY A 102 12.25 26.92 -16.11
C GLY A 102 11.51 26.23 -17.27
N SER A 103 11.87 24.99 -17.63
CA SER A 103 11.10 24.23 -18.62
C SER A 103 9.70 23.84 -18.08
N ASP A 104 8.70 23.77 -18.96
CA ASP A 104 7.35 23.29 -18.61
C ASP A 104 7.41 21.87 -17.99
N VAL A 105 8.35 21.04 -18.47
CA VAL A 105 8.61 19.69 -17.95
C VAL A 105 9.10 19.72 -16.49
N ALA A 106 9.93 20.69 -16.10
CA ALA A 106 10.40 20.83 -14.72
C ALA A 106 9.26 21.27 -13.76
N HIS A 107 8.37 22.15 -14.21
CA HIS A 107 7.19 22.57 -13.43
C HIS A 107 6.23 21.39 -13.22
N ARG A 108 5.91 20.67 -14.30
CA ARG A 108 5.08 19.46 -14.24
C ARG A 108 5.71 18.36 -13.39
N ALA A 109 7.04 18.23 -13.38
CA ALA A 109 7.75 17.29 -12.52
C ALA A 109 7.63 17.65 -11.03
N ALA A 110 7.70 18.94 -10.67
CA ALA A 110 7.44 19.39 -9.32
C ALA A 110 6.00 19.08 -8.89
N ASP A 111 4.99 19.41 -9.70
CA ASP A 111 3.59 19.11 -9.38
C ASP A 111 3.31 17.61 -9.28
N TRP A 112 3.95 16.80 -10.14
CA TRP A 112 3.89 15.36 -10.03
C TRP A 112 4.53 14.83 -8.74
N ALA A 113 5.69 15.38 -8.34
CA ALA A 113 6.33 15.02 -7.08
C ALA A 113 5.47 15.38 -5.87
N ARG A 114 4.77 16.52 -5.90
CA ARG A 114 3.80 16.93 -4.86
C ARG A 114 2.66 15.92 -4.73
N GLY A 115 2.09 15.49 -5.85
CA GLY A 115 1.10 14.41 -5.87
C GLY A 115 1.67 13.12 -5.30
N ALA A 116 2.84 12.70 -5.77
CA ALA A 116 3.48 11.44 -5.39
C ALA A 116 3.75 11.32 -3.88
N VAL A 117 4.15 12.41 -3.21
CA VAL A 117 4.42 12.42 -1.76
C VAL A 117 3.17 12.14 -0.94
N VAL A 118 1.98 12.52 -1.42
CA VAL A 118 0.70 12.27 -0.75
C VAL A 118 0.11 10.91 -1.14
N THR A 119 0.16 10.56 -2.42
CA THR A 119 -0.54 9.37 -2.95
C THR A 119 0.23 8.07 -2.72
N LEU A 120 1.57 8.08 -2.85
CA LEU A 120 2.36 6.85 -2.72
C LEU A 120 2.26 6.21 -1.32
N PRO A 121 2.27 6.96 -0.20
CA PRO A 121 2.05 6.38 1.12
C PRO A 121 0.67 5.74 1.27
N VAL A 122 -0.38 6.36 0.71
CA VAL A 122 -1.75 5.81 0.73
C VAL A 122 -1.81 4.50 -0.05
N ASN A 123 -1.22 4.47 -1.25
CA ASN A 123 -1.15 3.28 -2.08
C ASN A 123 -0.35 2.16 -1.42
N LEU A 124 0.77 2.48 -0.76
CA LEU A 124 1.55 1.53 0.02
C LEU A 124 0.72 0.94 1.16
N GLY A 125 -0.01 1.78 1.90
CA GLY A 125 -0.91 1.33 2.97
C GLY A 125 -1.99 0.39 2.45
N GLN A 126 -2.65 0.76 1.34
CA GLN A 126 -3.67 -0.06 0.70
C GLN A 126 -3.10 -1.42 0.27
N PHE A 127 -1.93 -1.41 -0.36
CA PHE A 127 -1.24 -2.61 -0.82
C PHE A 127 -0.88 -3.54 0.35
N LEU A 128 -0.31 -3.00 1.42
CA LEU A 128 0.05 -3.77 2.62
C LEU A 128 -1.17 -4.39 3.28
N LEU A 129 -2.26 -3.63 3.43
CA LEU A 129 -3.51 -4.13 4.01
C LEU A 129 -4.13 -5.22 3.13
N LEU A 130 -4.07 -5.08 1.80
CA LEU A 130 -4.55 -6.11 0.88
C LEU A 130 -3.75 -7.40 1.01
N TYR A 131 -2.42 -7.31 1.05
CA TYR A 131 -1.53 -8.46 1.21
C TYR A 131 -1.72 -9.13 2.57
N LEU A 132 -1.87 -8.34 3.62
CA LEU A 132 -2.20 -8.83 4.96
C LEU A 132 -3.54 -9.58 4.95
N GLY A 133 -4.54 -9.04 4.24
CA GLY A 133 -5.86 -9.64 4.10
C GLY A 133 -5.83 -11.00 3.40
N ILE A 134 -5.14 -11.06 2.25
CA ILE A 134 -4.98 -12.27 1.45
C ILE A 134 -4.14 -13.31 2.20
N GLY A 135 -3.01 -12.88 2.80
CA GLY A 135 -2.12 -13.73 3.57
C GLY A 135 -2.77 -14.30 4.83
N GLY A 136 -3.59 -13.50 5.53
CA GLY A 136 -4.36 -13.94 6.69
C GLY A 136 -5.23 -15.17 6.39
N ALA A 137 -5.83 -15.24 5.19
CA ALA A 137 -6.75 -16.32 4.82
C ALA A 137 -6.01 -17.65 4.64
N GLN A 138 -4.69 -17.60 4.47
CA GLN A 138 -3.85 -18.77 4.26
C GLN A 138 -3.25 -19.31 5.56
N LEU A 139 -3.23 -18.50 6.64
CA LEU A 139 -2.67 -18.92 7.93
C LEU A 139 -3.29 -20.22 8.48
N PRO A 140 -4.61 -20.45 8.42
CA PRO A 140 -5.21 -21.71 8.87
C PRO A 140 -4.78 -22.92 8.03
N ASN A 141 -4.49 -22.68 6.74
CA ASN A 141 -4.15 -23.74 5.80
C ASN A 141 -2.70 -24.21 5.92
N ILE A 142 -1.81 -23.45 6.58
CA ILE A 142 -0.38 -23.77 6.74
C ILE A 142 -0.13 -25.07 7.52
N ILE A 143 -1.07 -25.43 8.40
CA ILE A 143 -0.99 -26.64 9.23
C ILE A 143 -2.13 -27.61 8.93
N ASN A 144 -2.75 -27.49 7.76
CA ASN A 144 -3.80 -28.41 7.34
C ASN A 144 -3.24 -29.84 7.20
N ASP A 145 -4.07 -30.83 7.50
CA ASP A 145 -3.69 -32.25 7.44
C ASP A 145 -3.50 -32.73 5.99
N ASP A 146 -4.15 -32.05 5.03
CA ASP A 146 -3.88 -32.24 3.61
C ASP A 146 -2.48 -31.72 3.24
N PRO A 147 -1.52 -32.60 2.89
CA PRO A 147 -0.15 -32.21 2.57
C PRO A 147 -0.05 -31.29 1.36
N TRP A 148 -0.96 -31.43 0.39
CA TRP A 148 -0.98 -30.58 -0.80
C TRP A 148 -1.43 -29.16 -0.46
N ALA A 149 -2.58 -29.01 0.19
CA ALA A 149 -3.08 -27.71 0.62
C ALA A 149 -2.12 -26.98 1.57
N SER A 150 -1.51 -27.72 2.51
CA SER A 150 -0.53 -27.20 3.46
C SER A 150 0.75 -26.69 2.77
N SER A 151 1.30 -27.48 1.84
CA SER A 151 2.47 -27.09 1.07
C SER A 151 2.19 -25.88 0.17
N PHE A 152 1.04 -25.88 -0.52
CA PHE A 152 0.62 -24.76 -1.34
C PHE A 152 0.46 -23.47 -0.53
N ALA A 153 -0.22 -23.53 0.63
CA ALA A 153 -0.43 -22.38 1.50
C ALA A 153 0.89 -21.79 2.00
N ARG A 154 1.87 -22.63 2.36
CA ARG A 154 3.21 -22.19 2.79
C ARG A 154 3.97 -21.48 1.67
N ILE A 155 4.00 -22.08 0.47
CA ILE A 155 4.68 -21.50 -0.70
C ILE A 155 4.01 -20.19 -1.09
N PHE A 156 2.68 -20.17 -1.17
CA PHE A 156 1.91 -18.99 -1.55
C PHE A 156 2.08 -17.86 -0.52
N PHE A 157 1.97 -18.16 0.77
CA PHE A 157 2.19 -17.17 1.83
C PHE A 157 3.63 -16.64 1.81
N GLY A 158 4.63 -17.51 1.64
CA GLY A 158 6.03 -17.10 1.51
C GLY A 158 6.28 -16.20 0.31
N ALA A 159 5.74 -16.55 -0.86
CA ALA A 159 5.82 -15.73 -2.06
C ALA A 159 5.13 -14.37 -1.86
N LEU A 160 3.96 -14.36 -1.22
CA LEU A 160 3.22 -13.13 -0.90
C LEU A 160 4.04 -12.21 0.00
N VAL A 161 4.69 -12.74 1.04
CA VAL A 161 5.58 -11.96 1.93
C VAL A 161 6.77 -11.40 1.16
N LEU A 162 7.43 -12.20 0.33
CA LEU A 162 8.57 -11.75 -0.48
C LEU A 162 8.19 -10.61 -1.42
N VAL A 163 7.07 -10.75 -2.13
CA VAL A 163 6.54 -9.70 -3.01
C VAL A 163 6.16 -8.46 -2.21
N ALA A 164 5.53 -8.62 -1.04
CA ALA A 164 5.19 -7.50 -0.17
C ALA A 164 6.42 -6.69 0.25
N ILE A 165 7.50 -7.38 0.66
CA ILE A 165 8.76 -6.76 1.05
C ILE A 165 9.39 -6.01 -0.14
N GLY A 166 9.54 -6.68 -1.29
CA GLY A 166 10.16 -6.10 -2.48
C GLY A 166 9.43 -4.85 -2.96
N LEU A 167 8.10 -4.90 -3.02
CA LEU A 167 7.28 -3.75 -3.40
C LEU A 167 7.35 -2.65 -2.33
N SER A 168 7.27 -2.98 -1.05
CA SER A 168 7.38 -1.98 0.03
C SER A 168 8.70 -1.21 -0.03
N VAL A 169 9.82 -1.91 -0.25
CA VAL A 169 11.13 -1.27 -0.44
C VAL A 169 11.12 -0.32 -1.64
N SER A 170 10.54 -0.74 -2.77
CA SER A 170 10.39 0.10 -3.97
C SER A 170 9.55 1.35 -3.69
N PHE A 171 8.39 1.21 -3.03
CA PHE A 171 7.53 2.34 -2.65
C PHE A 171 8.25 3.31 -1.72
N VAL A 172 8.93 2.82 -0.68
CA VAL A 172 9.69 3.67 0.25
C VAL A 172 10.80 4.42 -0.47
N ARG A 173 11.52 3.76 -1.39
CA ARG A 173 12.53 4.42 -2.24
C ARG A 173 11.92 5.54 -3.09
N ASN A 174 10.80 5.28 -3.75
CA ASN A 174 10.11 6.27 -4.58
C ASN A 174 9.57 7.46 -3.77
N ILE A 175 9.04 7.21 -2.56
CA ILE A 175 8.59 8.26 -1.64
C ILE A 175 9.79 9.13 -1.21
N ARG A 176 10.91 8.51 -0.84
CA ARG A 176 12.13 9.23 -0.46
C ARG A 176 12.68 10.06 -1.63
N GLY A 177 12.67 9.50 -2.85
CA GLY A 177 13.04 10.20 -4.07
C GLY A 177 12.18 11.43 -4.30
N ALA A 178 10.86 11.28 -4.27
CA ALA A 178 9.93 12.39 -4.48
C ALA A 178 10.07 13.51 -3.42
N ARG A 179 10.27 13.13 -2.15
CA ARG A 179 10.55 14.10 -1.08
C ARG A 179 11.88 14.83 -1.30
N ARG A 180 12.93 14.11 -1.68
CA ARG A 180 14.24 14.70 -1.98
C ARG A 180 14.17 15.64 -3.18
N TYR A 181 13.43 15.27 -4.22
CA TYR A 181 13.18 16.12 -5.38
C TYR A 181 12.56 17.46 -4.98
N LEU A 182 11.48 17.43 -4.17
CA LEU A 182 10.83 18.64 -3.69
C LEU A 182 11.73 19.49 -2.79
N ALA A 183 12.56 18.86 -1.96
CA ALA A 183 13.51 19.59 -1.11
C ALA A 183 14.52 20.37 -1.95
N VAL A 184 15.04 19.79 -3.03
CA VAL A 184 16.02 20.43 -3.93
C VAL A 184 15.37 21.52 -4.79
N VAL A 185 14.15 21.29 -5.28
CA VAL A 185 13.43 22.27 -6.10
C VAL A 185 12.90 23.44 -5.25
N GLY A 186 12.47 23.20 -4.01
CA GLY A 186 11.98 24.24 -3.11
C GLY A 186 13.06 25.08 -2.44
N SER A 187 14.33 24.65 -2.51
CA SER A 187 15.50 25.42 -2.03
C SER A 187 16.10 26.36 -3.10
N ARG A 188 15.55 26.35 -4.32
CA ARG A 188 15.94 27.22 -5.43
C ARG A 188 14.92 28.34 -5.60
#